data_AF-A0A3B9S036-F1
#
_entry.id   AF-A0A3B9S036-F1
#
_cell.length_a   1.000
_cell.length_b   1.000
_cell.length_c   1.000
_cell.angle_alpha   90.00
_cell.angle_beta   90.00
_cell.angle_gamma   90.00
#
_symmetry.space_group_name_H-M   'P 1'
#
loop_
_entity.id
_entity.type
_entity.pdbx_description
1 polymer ?
#
loop_
_entity_poly.entity_id
_entity_poly.type
_entity_poly.pdbx_seq_one_letter_code
_entity_poly.pdbx_strand_id
1 'polypeptide(L)'
;MILNQKQIKAYKRDGFLLINNLFDQEEIGLLRCSAKQDREIERMSKGRIDTQGSEVRLSLWNHPGDTIYGMFARCHRIVNSMEVLLDGEVYHYHSKMIMKDPKIGGAWEWHQDYGYWYQNGCLQPLLSSVMIAVDPAKRGNGCLQVLRQSHHLGRIDHKQTGDQAGAEMERVKEALKIFDLVYVEMEPGDALFFHCNLLHRSDQNRSPNPRWSMICCYNAARNNPYKESHHPRYTPIKKVPDTAIRTVGIKRFKEFSDLESTGAQNSNIASIIENSNHI
;
A
#
# COMPACT_ATOMS: atom_id res chain seq x y z
N MET A 1 -10.70 6.29 -14.19
CA MET A 1 -9.48 6.86 -14.83
C MET A 1 -8.90 5.84 -15.80
N ILE A 2 -8.55 6.26 -17.01
CA ILE A 2 -7.77 5.47 -17.98
C ILE A 2 -6.55 6.32 -18.31
N LEU A 3 -5.35 5.78 -18.10
CA LEU A 3 -4.08 6.49 -18.29
C LEU A 3 -3.94 6.98 -19.73
N ASN A 4 -3.45 8.21 -19.92
CA ASN A 4 -3.19 8.72 -21.27
C ASN A 4 -1.86 8.18 -21.83
N GLN A 5 -1.63 8.33 -23.13
CA GLN A 5 -0.42 7.82 -23.80
C GLN A 5 0.88 8.39 -23.23
N LYS A 6 0.90 9.64 -22.77
CA LYS A 6 2.08 10.24 -22.14
C LYS A 6 2.40 9.56 -20.81
N GLN A 7 1.38 9.28 -20.00
CA GLN A 7 1.50 8.56 -18.72
C GLN A 7 1.98 7.12 -18.92
N ILE A 8 1.43 6.41 -19.91
CA ILE A 8 1.84 5.03 -20.25
C ILE A 8 3.31 5.02 -20.69
N LYS A 9 3.71 5.94 -21.57
CA LYS A 9 5.11 6.07 -22.01
C LYS A 9 6.05 6.41 -20.84
N ALA A 10 5.62 7.27 -19.92
CA ALA A 10 6.39 7.60 -18.72
C ALA A 10 6.60 6.38 -17.83
N TYR A 11 5.54 5.61 -17.54
CA TYR A 11 5.66 4.37 -16.76
C TYR A 11 6.62 3.37 -17.43
N LYS A 12 6.48 3.14 -18.75
CA LYS A 12 7.34 2.20 -19.48
C LYS A 12 8.81 2.62 -19.47
N ARG A 13 9.08 3.93 -19.60
CA ARG A 13 10.44 4.50 -19.59
C ARG A 13 11.05 4.53 -18.20
N ASP A 14 10.31 5.01 -17.20
CA ASP A 14 10.86 5.33 -15.87
C ASP A 14 10.69 4.18 -14.87
N GLY A 15 9.80 3.23 -15.16
CA GLY A 15 9.44 2.11 -14.29
C GLY A 15 8.40 2.45 -13.23
N PHE A 16 7.97 3.71 -13.16
CA PHE A 16 6.91 4.18 -12.28
C PHE A 16 6.15 5.37 -12.86
N LEU A 17 4.99 5.67 -12.26
CA LEU A 17 4.14 6.80 -12.59
C LEU A 17 3.45 7.29 -11.31
N LEU A 18 3.77 8.53 -10.91
CA LEU A 18 3.04 9.23 -9.85
C LEU A 18 1.83 9.96 -10.44
N ILE A 19 0.66 9.75 -9.85
CA ILE A 19 -0.57 10.48 -10.15
C ILE A 19 -1.02 11.19 -8.89
N ASN A 20 -0.94 12.52 -8.94
CA ASN A 20 -1.38 13.36 -7.84
C ASN A 20 -2.92 13.41 -7.80
N ASN A 21 -3.47 13.46 -6.59
CA ASN A 21 -4.90 13.52 -6.34
C ASN A 21 -5.65 12.41 -7.12
N LEU A 22 -5.13 11.18 -7.06
CA LEU A 22 -5.85 10.03 -7.61
C LEU A 22 -7.14 9.84 -6.81
N PHE A 23 -7.08 9.94 -5.50
CA PHE A 23 -8.27 9.95 -4.65
C PHE A 23 -8.40 11.34 -4.04
N ASP A 24 -9.62 11.85 -4.00
CA ASP A 24 -9.86 13.14 -3.37
C ASP A 24 -9.78 13.04 -1.84
N GLN A 25 -9.86 14.20 -1.17
CA GLN A 25 -9.74 14.28 0.28
C GLN A 25 -10.86 13.54 1.04
N GLU A 26 -12.05 13.44 0.44
CA GLU A 26 -13.16 12.68 1.03
C GLU A 26 -12.84 11.18 0.96
N GLU A 27 -12.53 10.67 -0.23
CA GLU A 27 -12.22 9.27 -0.46
C GLU A 27 -11.04 8.80 0.41
N ILE A 28 -9.92 9.53 0.39
CA ILE A 28 -8.75 9.15 1.19
C ILE A 28 -9.00 9.34 2.69
N GLY A 29 -9.79 10.33 3.08
CA GLY A 29 -10.24 10.51 4.47
C GLY A 29 -11.00 9.29 4.97
N LEU A 30 -11.89 8.73 4.14
CA LEU A 30 -12.65 7.53 4.48
C LEU A 30 -11.72 6.33 4.73
N LEU A 31 -10.73 6.13 3.84
CA LEU A 31 -9.72 5.07 4.00
C LEU A 31 -8.89 5.28 5.27
N ARG A 32 -8.45 6.51 5.51
CA ARG A 32 -7.61 6.87 6.65
C ARG A 32 -8.28 6.59 7.98
N CYS A 33 -9.51 7.05 8.20
CA CYS A 33 -10.17 6.77 9.48
C CYS A 33 -10.51 5.29 9.62
N SER A 34 -10.97 4.65 8.53
CA SER A 34 -11.24 3.21 8.56
C SER A 34 -10.00 2.43 8.99
N ALA A 35 -8.83 2.72 8.40
CA ALA A 35 -7.57 2.06 8.73
C ALA A 35 -7.13 2.30 10.18
N LYS A 36 -7.26 3.54 10.68
CA LYS A 36 -6.83 3.89 12.04
C LYS A 36 -7.72 3.34 13.14
N GLN A 37 -8.95 2.94 12.82
CA GLN A 37 -9.91 2.34 13.75
C GLN A 37 -10.02 0.82 13.60
N ASP A 38 -9.34 0.24 12.60
CA ASP A 38 -9.44 -1.17 12.29
C ASP A 38 -8.52 -2.02 13.17
N ARG A 39 -9.09 -2.54 14.26
CA ARG A 39 -8.40 -3.45 15.18
C ARG A 39 -7.90 -4.73 14.50
N GLU A 40 -8.51 -5.16 13.40
CA GLU A 40 -8.05 -6.35 12.67
C GLU A 40 -6.78 -6.07 11.89
N ILE A 41 -6.67 -4.89 11.26
CA ILE A 41 -5.42 -4.46 10.63
C ILE A 41 -4.30 -4.39 11.66
N GLU A 42 -4.57 -3.87 12.86
CA GLU A 42 -3.60 -3.83 13.94
C GLU A 42 -3.24 -5.24 14.44
N ARG A 43 -4.22 -6.11 14.68
CA ARG A 43 -4.02 -7.50 15.14
C ARG A 43 -3.23 -8.35 14.14
N MET A 44 -3.46 -8.15 12.85
CA MET A 44 -2.75 -8.86 11.78
C MET A 44 -1.35 -8.30 11.51
N SER A 45 -1.01 -7.15 12.09
CA SER A 45 0.27 -6.49 11.87
C SER A 45 1.43 -7.37 12.29
N LYS A 46 2.42 -7.52 11.41
CA LYS A 46 3.70 -8.16 11.70
C LYS A 46 4.83 -7.15 11.58
N GLY A 47 5.72 -7.17 12.56
CA GLY A 47 6.97 -6.44 12.54
C GLY A 47 7.98 -7.02 11.55
N ARG A 48 8.76 -6.14 10.92
CA ARG A 48 9.99 -6.50 10.21
C ARG A 48 11.10 -5.59 10.67
N ILE A 49 12.18 -6.18 11.16
CA ILE A 49 13.35 -5.44 11.63
C ILE A 49 14.24 -5.10 10.44
N ASP A 50 14.63 -3.83 10.34
CA ASP A 50 15.57 -3.33 9.34
C ASP A 50 17.03 -3.63 9.72
N THR A 51 18.00 -3.26 8.87
CA THR A 51 19.43 -3.50 9.15
C THR A 51 19.99 -2.73 10.34
N GLN A 52 19.24 -1.76 10.87
CA GLN A 52 19.61 -0.91 12.01
C GLN A 52 18.81 -1.25 13.28
N GLY A 53 18.02 -2.33 13.27
CA GLY A 53 17.26 -2.81 14.43
C GLY A 53 15.91 -2.13 14.64
N SER A 54 15.44 -1.28 13.72
CA SER A 54 14.14 -0.60 13.83
C SER A 54 13.03 -1.39 13.12
N GLU A 55 11.84 -1.40 13.71
CA GLU A 55 10.71 -2.20 13.22
C GLU A 55 9.77 -1.40 12.31
N VAL A 56 9.43 -1.97 11.16
CA VAL A 56 8.32 -1.51 10.31
C VAL A 56 7.17 -2.50 10.38
N ARG A 57 5.94 -1.97 10.51
CA ARG A 57 4.72 -2.77 10.63
C ARG A 57 4.04 -2.95 9.28
N LEU A 58 3.56 -4.17 9.05
CA LEU A 58 2.93 -4.62 7.81
C LEU A 58 1.72 -5.50 8.13
N SER A 59 0.57 -5.20 7.52
CA SER A 59 -0.58 -6.11 7.45
C SER A 59 -0.83 -6.47 6.00
N LEU A 60 -0.92 -7.77 5.68
CA LEU A 60 -1.04 -8.28 4.31
C LEU A 60 -2.27 -9.19 4.17
N TRP A 61 -2.99 -9.09 3.07
CA TRP A 61 -4.12 -9.95 2.73
C TRP A 61 -4.20 -10.23 1.23
N ASN A 62 -4.67 -11.43 0.88
CA ASN A 62 -4.64 -11.94 -0.50
C ASN A 62 -5.89 -11.63 -1.31
N HIS A 63 -7.04 -11.43 -0.65
CA HIS A 63 -8.31 -11.18 -1.32
C HIS A 63 -8.84 -9.80 -0.95
N PRO A 64 -9.28 -8.99 -1.93
CA PRO A 64 -9.66 -7.60 -1.69
C PRO A 64 -10.83 -7.47 -0.71
N GLY A 65 -11.77 -8.43 -0.70
CA GLY A 65 -12.96 -8.40 0.14
C GLY A 65 -13.92 -7.25 -0.21
N ASP A 66 -14.95 -7.07 0.63
CA ASP A 66 -16.00 -6.04 0.44
C ASP A 66 -15.88 -4.87 1.44
N THR A 67 -14.76 -4.77 2.14
CA THR A 67 -14.42 -3.62 2.97
C THR A 67 -13.99 -2.42 2.11
N ILE A 68 -13.74 -1.27 2.74
CA ILE A 68 -13.21 -0.09 2.04
C ILE A 68 -11.91 -0.40 1.30
N TYR A 69 -11.02 -1.21 1.88
CA TYR A 69 -9.78 -1.64 1.22
C TYR A 69 -10.07 -2.35 -0.10
N GLY A 70 -11.07 -3.22 -0.10
CA GLY A 70 -11.52 -3.93 -1.30
C GLY A 70 -12.14 -3.02 -2.36
N MET A 71 -12.78 -1.91 -1.95
CA MET A 71 -13.29 -0.92 -2.89
C MET A 71 -12.16 -0.16 -3.57
N PHE A 72 -11.13 0.26 -2.83
CA PHE A 72 -9.93 0.85 -3.42
C PHE A 72 -9.25 -0.13 -4.38
N ALA A 73 -9.00 -1.36 -3.94
CA ALA A 73 -8.32 -2.39 -4.73
C ALA A 73 -9.10 -2.87 -5.98
N ARG A 74 -10.39 -2.56 -6.12
CA ARG A 74 -11.22 -3.02 -7.26
C ARG A 74 -11.88 -1.90 -8.04
N CYS A 75 -11.68 -0.63 -7.66
CA CYS A 75 -12.28 0.48 -8.38
C CYS A 75 -11.76 0.56 -9.82
N HIS A 76 -12.59 1.07 -10.73
CA HIS A 76 -12.25 1.20 -12.14
C HIS A 76 -10.96 1.98 -12.36
N ARG A 77 -10.70 3.03 -11.56
CA ARG A 77 -9.46 3.83 -11.69
C ARG A 77 -8.20 3.01 -11.55
N ILE A 78 -8.14 2.11 -10.56
CA ILE A 78 -6.94 1.30 -10.35
C ILE A 78 -6.90 0.15 -11.34
N VAL A 79 -7.97 -0.65 -11.40
CA VAL A 79 -7.95 -1.89 -12.18
C VAL A 79 -7.76 -1.61 -13.67
N ASN A 80 -8.48 -0.63 -14.23
CA ASN A 80 -8.33 -0.32 -15.65
C ASN A 80 -6.95 0.29 -15.95
N SER A 81 -6.34 1.03 -15.01
CA SER A 81 -4.97 1.51 -15.16
C SER A 81 -3.98 0.33 -15.17
N MET A 82 -4.15 -0.64 -14.28
CA MET A 82 -3.32 -1.84 -14.23
C MET A 82 -3.45 -2.70 -15.49
N GLU A 83 -4.64 -2.85 -16.04
CA GLU A 83 -4.85 -3.57 -17.31
C GLU A 83 -4.14 -2.90 -18.48
N VAL A 84 -4.13 -1.57 -18.53
CA VAL A 84 -3.38 -0.81 -19.53
C VAL A 84 -1.87 -0.96 -19.32
N LEU A 85 -1.38 -0.93 -18.08
CA LEU A 85 0.04 -1.03 -17.77
C LEU A 85 0.60 -2.45 -18.00
N LEU A 86 -0.19 -3.48 -17.71
CA LEU A 86 0.17 -4.90 -17.86
C LEU A 86 -0.32 -5.51 -19.19
N ASP A 87 -0.93 -4.71 -20.06
CA ASP A 87 -1.37 -5.09 -21.39
C ASP A 87 -2.32 -6.30 -21.37
N GLY A 88 -3.49 -6.13 -20.74
CA GLY A 88 -4.56 -7.13 -20.70
C GLY A 88 -5.18 -7.30 -19.32
N GLU A 89 -6.00 -8.34 -19.16
CA GLU A 89 -6.68 -8.63 -17.91
C GLU A 89 -5.69 -8.86 -16.75
N VAL A 90 -6.05 -8.35 -15.57
CA VAL A 90 -5.28 -8.48 -14.34
C VAL A 90 -6.13 -9.11 -13.24
N TYR A 91 -5.46 -9.73 -12.28
CA TYR A 91 -6.08 -10.15 -11.03
C TYR A 91 -5.36 -9.53 -9.83
N HIS A 92 -6.09 -9.41 -8.72
CA HIS A 92 -5.53 -8.89 -7.48
C HIS A 92 -4.66 -9.98 -6.87
N TYR A 93 -3.38 -9.67 -6.69
CA TYR A 93 -2.41 -10.62 -6.15
C TYR A 93 -2.38 -10.56 -4.63
N HIS A 94 -2.13 -9.38 -4.06
CA HIS A 94 -2.30 -9.11 -2.64
C HIS A 94 -2.38 -7.61 -2.41
N SER A 95 -2.88 -7.25 -1.24
CA SER A 95 -2.79 -5.89 -0.73
C SER A 95 -2.07 -5.90 0.61
N LYS A 96 -1.41 -4.78 0.90
CA LYS A 96 -0.72 -4.57 2.16
C LYS A 96 -0.92 -3.14 2.67
N MET A 97 -1.04 -3.00 3.99
CA MET A 97 -0.90 -1.73 4.69
C MET A 97 0.51 -1.67 5.28
N ILE A 98 1.29 -0.67 4.88
CA ILE A 98 2.60 -0.39 5.46
C ILE A 98 2.46 0.78 6.43
N MET A 99 2.88 0.55 7.67
CA MET A 99 2.76 1.50 8.76
C MET A 99 4.15 1.81 9.31
N LYS A 100 4.59 3.07 9.11
CA LYS A 100 5.78 3.59 9.78
C LYS A 100 5.37 4.49 10.92
N ASP A 101 5.54 3.99 12.13
CA ASP A 101 5.21 4.72 13.35
C ASP A 101 6.15 5.92 13.55
N PRO A 102 5.67 7.01 14.15
CA PRO A 102 6.48 8.21 14.40
C PRO A 102 7.78 7.88 15.13
N LYS A 103 8.89 8.48 14.68
CA LYS A 103 10.24 8.41 15.26
C LYS A 103 10.92 7.03 15.27
N ILE A 104 10.16 5.94 15.24
CA ILE A 104 10.66 4.57 15.43
C ILE A 104 10.46 3.66 14.22
N GLY A 105 9.65 4.07 13.23
CA GLY A 105 9.32 3.21 12.10
C GLY A 105 10.55 2.84 11.27
N GLY A 106 10.82 1.54 11.14
CA GLY A 106 11.98 0.97 10.45
C GLY A 106 12.06 1.30 8.96
N ALA A 107 13.26 1.14 8.38
CA ALA A 107 13.46 1.16 6.94
C ALA A 107 12.82 -0.07 6.27
N TRP A 108 12.50 0.09 4.99
CA TRP A 108 12.30 -1.06 4.11
C TRP A 108 13.47 -1.07 3.14
N GLU A 109 14.24 -2.14 3.12
CA GLU A 109 15.53 -2.20 2.45
C GLU A 109 15.38 -2.18 0.92
N TRP A 110 16.47 -1.92 0.21
CA TRP A 110 16.48 -2.01 -1.26
C TRP A 110 15.98 -3.39 -1.70
N HIS A 111 14.97 -3.41 -2.57
CA HIS A 111 14.40 -4.65 -3.09
C HIS A 111 13.69 -4.42 -4.42
N GLN A 112 13.35 -5.53 -5.07
CA GLN A 112 12.35 -5.61 -6.14
C GLN A 112 11.20 -6.49 -5.66
N ASP A 113 9.96 -6.06 -5.86
CA ASP A 113 8.79 -6.90 -5.52
C ASP A 113 8.85 -8.25 -6.24
N TYR A 114 9.31 -8.27 -7.51
CA TYR A 114 9.48 -9.50 -8.27
C TYR A 114 10.52 -10.46 -7.69
N GLY A 115 11.52 -9.97 -6.95
CA GLY A 115 12.47 -10.84 -6.26
C GLY A 115 11.78 -11.76 -5.24
N TYR A 116 10.70 -11.28 -4.61
CA TYR A 116 9.83 -12.13 -3.77
C TYR A 116 8.95 -13.04 -4.61
N TRP A 117 8.29 -12.47 -5.62
CA TRP A 117 7.25 -13.16 -6.37
C TRP A 117 7.79 -14.22 -7.32
N TYR A 118 9.05 -14.10 -7.73
CA TYR A 118 9.81 -15.13 -8.42
C TYR A 118 9.84 -16.44 -7.61
N GLN A 119 10.12 -16.34 -6.29
CA GLN A 119 10.12 -17.50 -5.40
C GLN A 119 8.71 -18.08 -5.16
N ASN A 120 7.67 -17.25 -5.33
CA ASN A 120 6.26 -17.65 -5.26
C ASN A 120 5.74 -18.30 -6.56
N GLY A 121 6.60 -18.50 -7.56
CA GLY A 121 6.25 -19.22 -8.79
C GLY A 121 5.78 -18.35 -9.95
N CYS A 122 5.92 -17.02 -9.89
CA CYS A 122 5.65 -16.15 -11.04
C CYS A 122 6.81 -16.22 -12.05
N LEU A 123 6.59 -16.84 -13.21
CA LEU A 123 7.65 -17.04 -14.22
C LEU A 123 8.07 -15.76 -14.93
N GLN A 124 7.18 -14.80 -15.10
CA GLN A 124 7.47 -13.54 -15.78
C GLN A 124 7.21 -12.35 -14.84
N PRO A 125 7.92 -11.21 -15.02
CA PRO A 125 7.70 -9.99 -14.26
C PRO A 125 6.46 -9.21 -14.74
N LEU A 126 5.36 -9.89 -15.06
CA LEU A 126 4.10 -9.29 -15.50
C LEU A 126 3.23 -8.87 -14.31
N LEU A 127 3.84 -8.18 -13.34
CA LEU A 127 3.20 -7.66 -12.14
C LEU A 127 3.52 -6.18 -11.95
N SER A 128 2.57 -5.46 -11.35
CA SER A 128 2.74 -4.05 -10.98
C SER A 128 2.00 -3.77 -9.67
N SER A 129 2.56 -2.83 -8.91
CA SER A 129 2.00 -2.35 -7.65
C SER A 129 1.47 -0.93 -7.83
N VAL A 130 0.44 -0.57 -7.06
CA VAL A 130 0.06 0.83 -6.82
C VAL A 130 0.10 1.10 -5.32
N MET A 131 0.92 2.08 -4.92
CA MET A 131 0.97 2.59 -3.57
C MET A 131 0.10 3.84 -3.47
N ILE A 132 -0.83 3.86 -2.54
CA ILE A 132 -1.73 4.98 -2.24
C ILE A 132 -1.28 5.59 -0.92
N ALA A 133 -1.03 6.90 -0.93
CA ALA A 133 -0.67 7.64 0.28
C ALA A 133 -1.91 7.85 1.15
N VAL A 134 -1.91 7.27 2.36
CA VAL A 134 -2.97 7.43 3.37
C VAL A 134 -2.64 8.60 4.31
N ASP A 135 -1.37 8.71 4.69
CA ASP A 135 -0.78 9.90 5.32
C ASP A 135 0.21 10.55 4.34
N PRO A 136 0.64 11.81 4.56
CA PRO A 136 1.70 12.42 3.77
C PRO A 136 2.96 11.54 3.79
N ALA A 137 3.55 11.30 2.62
CA ALA A 137 4.83 10.62 2.48
C ALA A 137 5.89 11.64 2.10
N LYS A 138 6.80 11.94 3.02
CA LYS A 138 7.87 12.93 2.91
C LYS A 138 9.21 12.30 3.22
N ARG A 139 10.32 12.94 2.83
CA ARG A 139 11.66 12.41 3.13
C ARG A 139 11.85 12.10 4.62
N GLY A 140 11.42 13.02 5.49
CA GLY A 140 11.58 12.89 6.94
C GLY A 140 10.82 11.72 7.58
N ASN A 141 9.72 11.27 6.97
CA ASN A 141 8.92 10.14 7.46
C ASN A 141 9.05 8.88 6.59
N GLY A 142 10.10 8.83 5.76
CA GLY A 142 10.45 7.67 4.97
C GLY A 142 9.55 7.49 3.75
N CYS A 143 9.41 8.51 2.90
CA CYS A 143 8.82 8.35 1.57
C CYS A 143 9.54 7.27 0.76
N LEU A 144 8.88 6.75 -0.28
CA LEU A 144 9.50 5.77 -1.15
C LEU A 144 10.67 6.42 -1.90
N GLN A 145 11.75 5.68 -2.01
CA GLN A 145 12.89 5.97 -2.87
C GLN A 145 12.85 4.95 -4.00
N VAL A 146 12.93 5.43 -5.24
CA VAL A 146 12.99 4.58 -6.42
C VAL A 146 14.23 4.91 -7.23
N LEU A 147 14.80 3.90 -7.86
CA LEU A 147 15.90 4.09 -8.79
C LEU A 147 15.32 4.11 -10.20
N ARG A 148 15.17 5.29 -10.80
CA ARG A 148 14.46 5.46 -12.09
C ARG A 148 15.10 4.57 -13.17
N GLN A 149 14.27 3.95 -14.01
CA GLN A 149 14.68 3.04 -15.09
C GLN A 149 15.31 1.70 -14.66
N SER A 150 15.49 1.47 -13.36
CA SER A 150 16.12 0.23 -12.85
C SER A 150 15.30 -1.03 -13.13
N HIS A 151 14.02 -0.92 -13.50
CA HIS A 151 13.21 -2.07 -13.92
C HIS A 151 13.75 -2.73 -15.20
N HIS A 152 14.55 -2.03 -16.00
CA HIS A 152 15.24 -2.57 -17.17
C HIS A 152 16.44 -3.46 -16.81
N LEU A 153 16.92 -3.45 -15.55
CA LEU A 153 17.96 -4.37 -15.08
C LEU A 153 17.48 -5.83 -15.02
N GLY A 154 16.18 -6.06 -15.17
CA GLY A 154 15.57 -7.36 -14.95
C GLY A 154 15.53 -7.70 -13.45
N ARG A 155 15.47 -8.99 -13.14
CA ARG A 155 15.45 -9.48 -11.75
C ARG A 155 16.86 -9.47 -11.17
N ILE A 156 17.01 -8.83 -10.01
CA ILE A 156 18.19 -8.90 -9.14
C ILE A 156 17.95 -10.00 -8.10
N ASP A 157 19.02 -10.72 -7.74
CA ASP A 157 18.94 -11.73 -6.71
C ASP A 157 18.65 -11.12 -5.34
N HIS A 158 17.82 -11.81 -4.58
CA HIS A 158 17.47 -11.41 -3.23
C HIS A 158 18.22 -12.27 -2.22
N LYS A 159 18.76 -11.61 -1.18
CA LYS A 159 19.42 -12.24 -0.04
C LYS A 159 18.74 -11.76 1.25
N GLN A 160 18.95 -12.48 2.35
CA GLN A 160 18.49 -11.99 3.65
C GLN A 160 19.22 -10.69 4.01
N THR A 161 18.48 -9.70 4.50
CA THR A 161 18.96 -8.35 4.85
C THR A 161 18.13 -7.86 6.05
N GLY A 162 18.67 -8.02 7.26
CA GLY A 162 17.84 -7.98 8.47
C GLY A 162 16.81 -9.12 8.47
N ASP A 163 15.57 -8.82 8.86
CA ASP A 163 14.43 -9.74 8.72
C ASP A 163 13.75 -9.66 7.34
N GLN A 164 14.32 -8.86 6.43
CA GLN A 164 13.77 -8.61 5.11
C GLN A 164 14.56 -9.42 4.08
N ALA A 165 13.94 -9.69 2.94
CA ALA A 165 14.67 -10.15 1.76
C ALA A 165 15.02 -8.91 0.92
N GLY A 166 16.29 -8.53 0.91
CA GLY A 166 16.80 -7.37 0.17
C GLY A 166 17.41 -7.78 -1.16
N ALA A 167 17.44 -6.87 -2.13
CA ALA A 167 18.21 -7.02 -3.35
C ALA A 167 19.72 -7.06 -3.04
N GLU A 168 20.46 -7.82 -3.82
CA GLU A 168 21.90 -7.94 -3.68
C GLU A 168 22.61 -6.57 -3.76
N MET A 169 23.23 -6.17 -2.65
CA MET A 169 23.77 -4.82 -2.49
C MET A 169 24.93 -4.48 -3.42
N GLU A 170 25.68 -5.47 -3.92
CA GLU A 170 26.70 -5.23 -4.95
C GLU A 170 26.06 -4.64 -6.22
N ARG A 171 25.03 -5.30 -6.77
CA ARG A 171 24.28 -4.80 -7.92
C ARG A 171 23.58 -3.48 -7.63
N VAL A 172 23.01 -3.32 -6.43
CA VAL A 172 22.36 -2.06 -6.03
C VAL A 172 23.37 -0.91 -6.01
N LYS A 173 24.58 -1.12 -5.47
CA LYS A 173 25.64 -0.09 -5.43
C LYS A 173 26.09 0.32 -6.83
N GLU A 174 26.24 -0.62 -7.76
CA GLU A 174 26.57 -0.30 -9.15
C GLU A 174 25.40 0.42 -9.85
N ALA A 175 24.16 -0.01 -9.61
CA ALA A 175 22.99 0.66 -10.17
C ALA A 175 22.87 2.11 -9.67
N LEU A 176 23.15 2.39 -8.39
CA LEU A 176 23.13 3.73 -7.80
C LEU A 176 24.15 4.71 -8.43
N LYS A 177 25.19 4.21 -9.12
CA LYS A 177 26.14 5.05 -9.86
C LYS A 177 25.62 5.47 -11.23
N ILE A 178 24.64 4.74 -11.77
CA ILE A 178 24.19 4.85 -13.17
C ILE A 178 22.82 5.51 -13.25
N PHE A 179 21.91 5.17 -12.33
CA PHE A 179 20.51 5.56 -12.39
C PHE A 179 20.18 6.65 -11.36
N ASP A 180 19.19 7.48 -11.69
CA ASP A 180 18.75 8.55 -10.82
C ASP A 180 17.95 8.04 -9.61
N LEU A 181 18.43 8.36 -8.41
CA LEU A 181 17.68 8.18 -7.18
C LEU A 181 16.58 9.24 -7.06
N VAL A 182 15.33 8.82 -7.02
CA VAL A 182 14.16 9.69 -6.90
C VAL A 182 13.46 9.45 -5.57
N TYR A 183 13.31 10.50 -4.78
CA TYR A 183 12.43 10.52 -3.61
C TYR A 183 11.01 10.84 -4.06
N VAL A 184 10.09 9.91 -3.86
CA VAL A 184 8.68 10.06 -4.25
C VAL A 184 7.88 10.61 -3.08
N GLU A 185 7.85 11.93 -2.95
CA GLU A 185 7.00 12.60 -1.97
C GLU A 185 5.56 12.67 -2.46
N MET A 186 4.60 12.38 -1.57
CA MET A 186 3.19 12.22 -1.88
C MET A 186 2.32 12.88 -0.81
N GLU A 187 1.22 13.48 -1.22
CA GLU A 187 0.12 13.90 -0.33
C GLU A 187 -0.95 12.81 -0.24
N PRO A 188 -1.79 12.81 0.83
CA PRO A 188 -2.91 11.88 0.94
C PRO A 188 -3.79 11.92 -0.30
N GLY A 189 -4.04 10.75 -0.89
CA GLY A 189 -4.81 10.58 -2.11
C GLY A 189 -3.97 10.45 -3.39
N ASP A 190 -2.69 10.79 -3.33
CA ASP A 190 -1.76 10.50 -4.42
C ASP A 190 -1.53 8.99 -4.55
N ALA A 191 -1.24 8.56 -5.78
CA ALA A 191 -0.95 7.17 -6.09
C ALA A 191 0.30 7.01 -6.96
N LEU A 192 1.19 6.11 -6.55
CA LEU A 192 2.39 5.72 -7.28
C LEU A 192 2.19 4.32 -7.86
N PHE A 193 2.08 4.23 -9.18
CA PHE A 193 2.16 2.96 -9.91
C PHE A 193 3.62 2.62 -10.16
N PHE A 194 4.06 1.40 -9.88
CA PHE A 194 5.46 1.00 -10.12
C PHE A 194 5.60 -0.46 -10.51
N HIS A 195 6.55 -0.71 -11.41
CA HIS A 195 6.86 -2.01 -11.97
C HIS A 195 7.51 -2.92 -10.93
N CYS A 196 7.23 -4.23 -10.98
CA CYS A 196 7.72 -5.19 -9.98
C CYS A 196 9.26 -5.34 -9.91
N ASN A 197 9.96 -5.02 -11.00
CA ASN A 197 11.43 -4.96 -11.06
C ASN A 197 12.02 -3.57 -10.74
N LEU A 198 11.22 -2.53 -10.47
CA LEU A 198 11.80 -1.25 -10.09
C LEU A 198 12.51 -1.41 -8.75
N LEU A 199 13.81 -1.11 -8.67
CA LEU A 199 14.51 -1.05 -7.39
C LEU A 199 13.93 0.08 -6.55
N HIS A 200 13.49 -0.25 -5.36
CA HIS A 200 12.93 0.71 -4.42
C HIS A 200 13.22 0.36 -2.97
N ARG A 201 13.14 1.38 -2.11
CA ARG A 201 13.31 1.28 -0.66
C ARG A 201 12.56 2.40 0.05
N SER A 202 12.58 2.41 1.37
CA SER A 202 12.19 3.59 2.14
C SER A 202 12.99 3.71 3.44
N ASP A 203 13.48 4.90 3.76
CA ASP A 203 14.22 5.14 5.01
C ASP A 203 13.32 5.07 6.25
N GLN A 204 13.95 4.98 7.43
CA GLN A 204 13.26 5.07 8.71
C GLN A 204 12.41 6.35 8.84
N ASN A 205 11.29 6.24 9.55
CA ASN A 205 10.51 7.40 9.95
C ASN A 205 11.13 8.02 11.21
N ARG A 206 11.88 9.10 11.03
CA ARG A 206 12.48 9.88 12.13
C ARG A 206 11.61 11.07 12.55
N SER A 207 10.49 11.29 11.87
CA SER A 207 9.61 12.44 12.08
C SER A 207 8.57 12.18 13.19
N PRO A 208 7.90 13.22 13.70
CA PRO A 208 6.75 13.05 14.60
C PRO A 208 5.46 12.59 13.90
N ASN A 209 5.44 12.50 12.56
CA ASN A 209 4.25 12.18 11.79
C ASN A 209 4.25 10.70 11.36
N PRO A 210 3.13 9.98 11.47
CA PRO A 210 3.04 8.62 10.95
C PRO A 210 3.08 8.62 9.42
N ARG A 211 3.45 7.50 8.83
CA ARG A 211 3.36 7.29 7.37
C ARG A 211 2.69 5.96 7.07
N TRP A 212 1.40 6.02 6.78
CA TRP A 212 0.61 4.88 6.33
C TRP A 212 0.45 4.90 4.82
N SER A 213 0.54 3.73 4.20
CA SER A 213 0.33 3.57 2.76
C SER A 213 -0.31 2.22 2.47
N MET A 214 -1.35 2.23 1.65
CA MET A 214 -1.97 1.02 1.14
C MET A 214 -1.34 0.69 -0.20
N ILE A 215 -0.88 -0.55 -0.38
CA ILE A 215 -0.29 -1.02 -1.63
C ILE A 215 -1.12 -2.17 -2.15
N CYS A 216 -1.65 -2.03 -3.38
CA CYS A 216 -2.37 -3.08 -4.09
C CYS A 216 -1.48 -3.62 -5.21
N CYS A 217 -1.27 -4.94 -5.24
CA CYS A 217 -0.44 -5.60 -6.23
C CYS A 217 -1.32 -6.37 -7.20
N TYR A 218 -1.02 -6.27 -8.49
CA TYR A 218 -1.75 -6.92 -9.56
C TYR A 218 -0.80 -7.76 -10.41
N ASN A 219 -1.30 -8.91 -10.84
CA ASN A 219 -0.61 -9.78 -11.77
C ASN A 219 -1.45 -9.93 -13.03
N ALA A 220 -0.82 -10.03 -14.19
CA ALA A 220 -1.52 -10.31 -15.43
C ALA A 220 -2.18 -11.70 -15.36
N ALA A 221 -3.41 -11.84 -15.87
CA ALA A 221 -4.12 -13.12 -15.89
C ALA A 221 -3.33 -14.23 -16.61
N ARG A 222 -2.56 -13.84 -17.64
CA ARG A 222 -1.65 -14.72 -18.40
C ARG A 222 -0.36 -15.11 -17.67
N ASN A 223 -0.15 -14.68 -16.42
CA ASN A 223 1.07 -14.91 -15.64
C ASN A 223 0.77 -15.61 -14.30
N ASN A 224 -0.15 -16.58 -14.32
CA ASN A 224 -0.52 -17.36 -13.14
C ASN A 224 0.69 -18.17 -12.61
N PRO A 225 0.96 -18.22 -11.28
CA PRO A 225 2.09 -18.96 -10.75
C PRO A 225 2.07 -20.46 -11.07
N TYR A 226 3.23 -21.03 -11.41
CA TYR A 226 3.34 -22.45 -11.81
C TYR A 226 3.29 -23.43 -10.63
N LYS A 227 3.44 -22.94 -9.39
CA LYS A 227 3.40 -23.74 -8.15
C LYS A 227 2.57 -23.04 -7.09
N GLU A 228 2.13 -23.79 -6.09
CA GLU A 228 1.40 -23.21 -4.95
C GLU A 228 2.33 -22.32 -4.12
N SER A 229 1.77 -21.27 -3.55
CA SER A 229 2.44 -20.38 -2.61
C SER A 229 1.43 -19.82 -1.61
N HIS A 230 1.88 -18.95 -0.71
CA HIS A 230 0.98 -18.25 0.22
C HIS A 230 0.14 -17.14 -0.45
N HIS A 231 0.41 -16.80 -1.72
CA HIS A 231 -0.36 -15.84 -2.51
C HIS A 231 -1.33 -16.56 -3.47
N PRO A 232 -2.43 -15.90 -3.85
CA PRO A 232 -3.47 -16.51 -4.66
C PRO A 232 -3.03 -16.68 -6.11
N ARG A 233 -3.60 -17.70 -6.75
CA ARG A 233 -3.63 -17.82 -8.21
C ARG A 233 -4.71 -16.93 -8.80
N TYR A 234 -4.74 -16.88 -10.12
CA TYR A 234 -5.72 -16.13 -10.89
C TYR A 234 -7.14 -16.29 -10.33
N THR A 235 -7.74 -15.17 -9.97
CA THR A 235 -9.15 -15.04 -9.57
C THR A 235 -9.68 -13.81 -10.29
N PRO A 236 -10.73 -13.92 -11.12
CA PRO A 236 -11.30 -12.78 -11.82
C PRO A 236 -11.66 -11.65 -10.85
N ILE A 237 -11.23 -10.41 -11.13
CA ILE A 237 -11.63 -9.27 -10.31
C ILE A 237 -13.05 -8.86 -10.67
N LYS A 238 -13.96 -8.91 -9.69
CA LYS A 238 -15.23 -8.17 -9.76
C LYS A 238 -14.95 -6.68 -9.54
N LYS A 239 -14.72 -5.95 -10.63
CA LYS A 239 -14.53 -4.49 -10.61
C LYS A 239 -15.75 -3.78 -10.03
N VAL A 240 -15.53 -2.65 -9.37
CA VAL A 240 -16.59 -1.81 -8.80
C VAL A 240 -16.50 -0.40 -9.37
N PRO A 241 -17.62 0.33 -9.48
CA PRO A 241 -17.58 1.75 -9.82
C PRO A 241 -16.80 2.52 -8.76
N ASP A 242 -16.16 3.62 -9.17
CA ASP A 242 -15.34 4.46 -8.26
C ASP A 242 -16.17 4.97 -7.07
N THR A 243 -17.46 5.24 -7.29
CA THR A 243 -18.44 5.64 -6.28
C THR A 243 -18.67 4.60 -5.17
N ALA A 244 -18.26 3.34 -5.36
CA ALA A 244 -18.35 2.31 -4.34
C ALA A 244 -17.46 2.63 -3.12
N ILE A 245 -16.35 3.36 -3.30
CA ILE A 245 -15.49 3.81 -2.21
C ILE A 245 -16.30 4.65 -1.21
N ARG A 246 -17.01 5.66 -1.70
CA ARG A 246 -17.85 6.52 -0.86
C ARG A 246 -19.04 5.75 -0.28
N THR A 247 -19.70 4.92 -1.10
CA THR A 247 -20.87 4.14 -0.68
C THR A 247 -20.56 3.24 0.51
N VAL A 248 -19.46 2.48 0.44
CA VAL A 248 -19.04 1.56 1.51
C VAL A 248 -18.39 2.31 2.67
N GLY A 249 -17.56 3.32 2.37
CA GLY A 249 -16.92 4.13 3.39
C GLY A 249 -17.95 4.80 4.30
N ILE A 250 -18.86 5.61 3.74
CA ILE A 250 -19.87 6.34 4.53
C ILE A 250 -20.74 5.38 5.35
N LYS A 251 -21.14 4.23 4.79
CA LYS A 251 -21.92 3.23 5.54
C LYS A 251 -21.18 2.77 6.80
N ARG A 252 -19.89 2.46 6.69
CA ARG A 252 -19.06 2.06 7.82
C ARG A 252 -18.89 3.18 8.85
N PHE A 253 -18.72 4.43 8.41
CA PHE A 253 -18.66 5.56 9.34
C PHE A 253 -19.96 5.74 10.13
N LYS A 254 -21.12 5.59 9.47
CA LYS A 254 -22.42 5.66 10.15
C LYS A 254 -22.60 4.54 11.16
N GLU A 255 -22.30 3.29 10.77
CA GLU A 255 -22.34 2.15 11.69
C GLU A 255 -21.43 2.37 12.91
N PHE A 256 -20.27 3.00 12.71
CA PHE A 256 -19.35 3.34 13.80
C PHE A 256 -19.89 4.46 14.71
N SER A 257 -20.41 5.56 14.15
CA SER A 257 -21.02 6.62 14.96
C SER A 257 -22.23 6.15 15.75
N ASP A 258 -22.99 5.20 15.19
CA ASP A 258 -24.13 4.58 15.85
C ASP A 258 -23.67 3.65 16.98
N LEU A 259 -22.56 2.91 16.81
CA LEU A 259 -21.92 2.12 17.86
C LEU A 259 -21.34 2.97 19.01
N GLU A 260 -20.74 4.13 18.71
CA GLU A 260 -20.23 5.04 19.74
C GLU A 260 -21.36 5.72 20.52
N SER A 261 -22.44 6.14 19.84
CA SER A 261 -23.61 6.75 20.49
C SER A 261 -24.41 5.74 21.34
N THR A 262 -24.51 4.49 20.90
CA THR A 262 -25.14 3.40 21.69
C THR A 262 -24.22 2.91 22.82
N GLY A 263 -22.91 2.94 22.63
CA GLY A 263 -21.91 2.67 23.67
C GLY A 263 -21.89 3.75 24.77
N ALA A 264 -22.09 5.02 24.41
CA ALA A 264 -22.24 6.12 25.37
C ALA A 264 -23.55 6.05 26.19
N GLN A 265 -24.58 5.36 25.69
CA GLN A 265 -25.81 5.11 26.45
C GLN A 265 -25.68 3.97 27.48
N ASN A 266 -24.65 3.11 27.38
CA ASN A 266 -24.40 2.04 28.34
C ASN A 266 -23.38 2.39 29.45
N SER A 267 -22.90 3.64 29.50
CA SER A 267 -22.02 4.14 30.57
C SER A 267 -22.67 5.24 31.43
N ASN A 268 -23.99 5.23 31.58
CA ASN A 268 -24.71 6.09 32.52
C ASN A 268 -25.64 5.27 33.43
N ILE A 269 -25.03 4.47 34.30
CA ILE A 269 -25.59 4.16 35.62
C ILE A 269 -24.65 4.79 36.65
N ALA A 270 -24.76 6.12 36.78
CA ALA A 270 -24.34 6.85 37.97
C ALA A 270 -25.14 8.15 38.06
N SER A 271 -26.23 8.07 38.84
CA SER A 271 -26.90 9.16 39.58
C SER A 271 -27.37 10.40 38.80
N ILE A 272 -28.67 10.37 38.49
CA ILE A 272 -29.54 11.51 38.29
C ILE A 272 -29.98 12.08 39.67
N ILE A 273 -30.10 13.41 39.75
CA ILE A 273 -30.84 14.27 40.73
C ILE A 273 -30.10 14.72 42.01
N GLU A 274 -29.63 15.98 41.93
CA GLU A 274 -29.89 17.12 42.84
C GLU A 274 -30.34 16.83 44.28
N ASN A 275 -29.61 17.38 45.26
CA ASN A 275 -30.19 18.43 46.09
C ASN A 275 -29.12 19.29 46.74
N SER A 276 -29.20 20.59 46.46
CA SER A 276 -28.57 21.65 47.23
C SER A 276 -29.33 21.85 48.55
N ASN A 277 -28.60 22.36 49.53
CA ASN A 277 -29.05 23.12 50.72
C ASN A 277 -29.49 22.39 52.00
N HIS A 278 -28.79 22.82 53.06
CA HIS A 278 -29.19 23.02 54.46
C HIS A 278 -28.78 21.97 55.52
N ILE A 279 -27.98 22.53 56.45
CA ILE A 279 -27.52 22.13 57.79
C ILE A 279 -26.26 21.26 57.84
#